data_AF-A0A7M7T455-F1
#
_entry.id   AF-A0A7M7T455-F1
#
_cell.length_a   1.000
_cell.length_b   1.000
_cell.length_c   1.000
_cell.angle_alpha   90.00
_cell.angle_beta   90.00
_cell.angle_gamma   90.00
#
_symmetry.space_group_name_H-M   'P 1'
#
loop_
_entity.id
_entity.type
_entity.pdbx_description
1 polymer ?
#
loop_
_entity_poly.entity_id
_entity_poly.type
_entity_poly.pdbx_seq_one_letter_code
_entity_poly.pdbx_strand_id
1 'polypeptide(L)'
;MVVTSNGYIVDLTLVTNHPLLDPPNTRDQYIGAYLGQKDASIRDNIMFDRIIRTIDTTRLPNYIVTVNEGQCIRKLIFEQSYQTKALGAFFVAFEYEGTTRTSSTVVLMHNPTILPEQTTLTVHVGETVTIAVVTNITEDDLRWRFNGEKISDSNGKQSLTLVNVRLNQAGVYQCFVNGKRWDAGNAIFLLHVVRCPAYRWGSECEHTCTECLNGGMCDADLGECVCPPGFNGTICEHAICFNNKLPNRIINF
;
A
#
# COMPACT_ATOMS: atom_id res chain seq x y z
N MET A 1 -6.57 -3.61 9.91
CA MET A 1 -7.50 -4.50 10.62
C MET A 1 -7.80 -5.71 9.74
N VAL A 2 -7.83 -6.91 10.31
CA VAL A 2 -8.19 -8.16 9.60
C VAL A 2 -9.28 -8.86 10.40
N VAL A 3 -10.38 -9.22 9.76
CA VAL A 3 -11.41 -10.04 10.39
C VAL A 3 -11.39 -11.44 9.82
N THR A 4 -11.46 -12.41 10.72
CA THR A 4 -11.30 -13.83 10.49
C THR A 4 -12.67 -14.48 10.29
N SER A 5 -12.69 -15.72 9.84
CA SER A 5 -13.93 -16.49 9.58
C SER A 5 -14.83 -16.66 10.81
N ASN A 6 -14.30 -16.54 12.03
CA ASN A 6 -15.05 -16.58 13.29
C ASN A 6 -15.40 -15.20 13.86
N GLY A 7 -15.16 -14.11 13.11
CA GLY A 7 -15.45 -12.74 13.55
C GLY A 7 -14.38 -12.13 14.48
N TYR A 8 -13.24 -12.82 14.69
CA TYR A 8 -12.13 -12.25 15.44
C TYR A 8 -11.45 -11.13 14.65
N ILE A 9 -11.21 -10.01 15.32
CA ILE A 9 -10.61 -8.81 14.71
C ILE A 9 -9.15 -8.70 15.14
N VAL A 10 -8.25 -8.90 14.20
CA VAL A 10 -6.80 -8.70 14.33
C VAL A 10 -6.46 -7.25 14.02
N ASP A 11 -5.76 -6.60 14.94
CA ASP A 11 -5.22 -5.27 14.71
C ASP A 11 -3.82 -5.39 14.10
N LEU A 12 -3.72 -5.08 12.80
CA LEU A 12 -2.48 -5.11 12.03
C LEU A 12 -2.29 -3.76 11.35
N THR A 13 -1.14 -3.14 11.61
CA THR A 13 -0.72 -1.87 11.01
C THR A 13 0.59 -2.06 10.24
N LEU A 14 0.62 -1.59 8.99
CA LEU A 14 1.80 -1.59 8.14
C LEU A 14 2.49 -0.23 8.21
N VAL A 15 3.80 -0.20 8.47
CA VAL A 15 4.59 1.03 8.58
C VAL A 15 5.85 0.92 7.72
N THR A 16 6.11 1.94 6.92
CA THR A 16 7.36 2.08 6.15
C THR A 16 8.13 3.27 6.71
N ASN A 17 9.35 3.06 7.20
CA ASN A 17 10.07 4.11 7.95
C ASN A 17 10.60 5.26 7.07
N HIS A 18 11.02 4.96 5.84
CA HIS A 18 11.35 5.97 4.83
C HIS A 18 10.72 5.58 3.49
N PRO A 19 9.46 5.96 3.23
CA PRO A 19 8.79 5.65 1.96
C PRO A 19 9.47 6.35 0.76
N LEU A 20 10.26 7.39 1.03
CA LEU A 20 11.16 8.03 0.07
C LEU A 20 12.62 7.73 0.45
N LEU A 21 13.36 7.07 -0.43
CA LEU A 21 14.76 6.72 -0.28
C LEU A 21 15.66 7.81 -0.86
N ASP A 22 16.63 8.27 -0.07
CA ASP A 22 17.64 9.25 -0.48
C ASP A 22 19.07 8.66 -0.36
N PRO A 23 19.62 8.06 -1.43
CA PRO A 23 20.96 7.49 -1.40
C PRO A 23 22.06 8.56 -1.41
N PRO A 24 23.16 8.39 -0.65
CA PRO A 24 23.45 7.27 0.24
C PRO A 24 22.73 7.43 1.59
N ASN A 25 21.82 6.50 1.91
CA ASN A 25 21.07 6.57 3.17
C ASN A 25 21.90 5.92 4.29
N THR A 26 22.07 6.63 5.40
CA THR A 26 22.85 6.18 6.55
C THR A 26 22.08 5.24 7.49
N ARG A 27 20.79 4.98 7.22
CA ARG A 27 19.90 4.16 8.06
C ARG A 27 19.31 2.97 7.31
N ASP A 28 18.98 1.92 8.05
CA ASP A 28 18.27 0.77 7.50
C ASP A 28 16.86 1.16 7.04
N GLN A 29 16.50 0.72 5.84
CA GLN A 29 15.13 0.78 5.35
C GLN A 29 14.38 -0.44 5.88
N TYR A 30 13.14 -0.26 6.35
CA TYR A 30 12.30 -1.39 6.69
C TYR A 30 10.81 -1.15 6.39
N ILE A 31 10.12 -2.27 6.19
CA ILE A 31 8.66 -2.35 6.20
C ILE A 31 8.30 -3.18 7.44
N GLY A 32 7.62 -2.56 8.41
CA GLY A 32 7.25 -3.17 9.67
C GLY A 32 5.76 -3.45 9.72
N ALA A 33 5.41 -4.68 10.11
CA ALA A 33 4.06 -5.09 10.42
C ALA A 33 3.90 -5.16 11.94
N TYR A 34 2.98 -4.37 12.47
CA TYR A 34 2.74 -4.18 13.89
C TYR A 34 1.39 -4.77 14.25
N LEU A 35 1.39 -5.70 15.20
CA LEU A 35 0.19 -6.30 15.74
C LEU A 35 -0.23 -5.61 17.04
N GLY A 36 -1.54 -5.60 17.28
CA GLY A 36 -2.09 -5.30 18.60
C GLY A 36 -1.53 -6.26 19.66
N GLN A 37 -1.40 -5.81 20.91
CA GLN A 37 -0.78 -6.61 21.97
C GLN A 37 -1.50 -7.95 22.22
N LYS A 38 -2.82 -7.97 22.04
CA LYS A 38 -3.65 -9.18 22.13
C LYS A 38 -3.35 -10.21 21.02
N ASP A 39 -2.80 -9.75 19.90
CA ASP A 39 -2.54 -10.53 18.68
C ASP A 39 -1.07 -10.98 18.60
N ALA A 40 -0.26 -10.80 19.64
CA ALA A 40 1.17 -11.08 19.59
C ALA A 40 1.51 -12.55 19.27
N SER A 41 0.64 -13.50 19.67
CA SER A 41 0.84 -14.94 19.45
C SER A 41 0.76 -15.35 17.98
N ILE A 42 0.20 -14.51 17.11
CA ILE A 42 -0.04 -14.79 15.68
C ILE A 42 0.90 -14.02 14.75
N ARG A 43 1.95 -13.39 15.30
CA ARG A 43 2.99 -12.64 14.54
C ARG A 43 3.61 -13.46 13.43
N ASP A 44 3.85 -14.74 13.66
CA ASP A 44 4.58 -15.58 12.70
C ASP A 44 3.75 -15.95 11.46
N ASN A 45 2.45 -15.63 11.45
CA ASN A 45 1.57 -15.72 10.28
C ASN A 45 1.73 -14.56 9.29
N ILE A 46 2.46 -13.50 9.67
CA ILE A 46 2.74 -12.36 8.79
C ILE A 46 3.74 -12.78 7.71
N MET A 47 3.34 -12.70 6.46
CA MET A 47 4.19 -12.95 5.30
C MET A 47 4.42 -11.65 4.54
N PHE A 48 5.68 -11.38 4.22
CA PHE A 48 6.02 -10.30 3.31
C PHE A 48 6.21 -10.89 1.93
N ASP A 49 5.76 -10.17 0.90
CA ASP A 49 6.16 -10.44 -0.46
C ASP A 49 6.17 -9.15 -1.31
N ARG A 50 6.54 -9.26 -2.57
CA ARG A 50 6.69 -8.13 -3.49
C ARG A 50 5.61 -8.18 -4.56
N ILE A 51 4.92 -7.06 -4.80
CA ILE A 51 3.94 -6.97 -5.89
C ILE A 51 4.70 -6.79 -7.21
N ILE A 52 5.57 -5.77 -7.28
CA ILE A 52 6.46 -5.51 -8.43
C ILE A 52 7.76 -4.88 -7.97
N ARG A 53 8.87 -5.30 -8.60
CA ARG A 53 10.16 -4.60 -8.54
C ARG A 53 10.30 -3.64 -9.71
N THR A 54 10.71 -2.40 -9.45
CA THR A 54 11.14 -1.44 -10.48
C THR A 54 12.34 -1.92 -11.29
N ILE A 55 12.99 -3.02 -10.91
CA ILE A 55 14.21 -3.62 -11.48
C ILE A 55 14.16 -5.17 -11.54
N ASP A 56 13.05 -5.77 -11.99
CA ASP A 56 13.06 -7.10 -12.68
C ASP A 56 12.73 -8.41 -11.91
N THR A 57 12.03 -8.41 -10.75
CA THR A 57 11.51 -9.67 -10.14
C THR A 57 10.20 -9.48 -9.37
N THR A 58 9.28 -10.47 -9.41
CA THR A 58 8.10 -10.54 -8.53
C THR A 58 8.39 -11.20 -7.19
N ARG A 59 9.56 -11.83 -7.03
CA ARG A 59 9.98 -12.45 -5.76
C ARG A 59 10.71 -11.47 -4.86
N LEU A 60 10.55 -11.63 -3.55
CA LEU A 60 11.43 -11.00 -2.57
C LEU A 60 12.90 -11.32 -2.88
N PRO A 61 13.76 -10.29 -2.96
CA PRO A 61 15.17 -10.51 -3.13
C PRO A 61 15.87 -11.23 -1.96
N ASN A 62 16.89 -12.02 -2.27
CA ASN A 62 17.61 -12.86 -1.30
C ASN A 62 18.43 -12.09 -0.23
N TYR A 63 18.59 -10.77 -0.37
CA TYR A 63 19.32 -9.90 0.58
C TYR A 63 18.39 -9.17 1.54
N ILE A 64 17.14 -9.62 1.63
CA ILE A 64 16.16 -9.11 2.58
C ILE A 64 16.12 -10.05 3.78
N VAL A 65 16.14 -9.47 4.97
CA VAL A 65 16.04 -10.23 6.22
C VAL A 65 14.70 -9.92 6.88
N THR A 66 13.99 -10.95 7.32
CA THR A 66 12.83 -10.77 8.18
C THR A 66 13.25 -10.95 9.62
N VAL A 67 12.97 -9.96 10.46
CA VAL A 67 13.30 -10.00 11.90
C VAL A 67 12.06 -9.80 12.75
N ASN A 68 12.04 -10.44 13.90
CA ASN A 68 11.03 -10.21 14.93
C ASN A 68 11.57 -9.22 15.95
N GLU A 69 10.80 -8.17 16.25
CA GLU A 69 11.16 -7.17 17.26
C GLU A 69 10.12 -7.20 18.39
N GLY A 70 10.51 -7.79 19.52
CA GLY A 70 9.57 -8.09 20.59
C GLY A 70 8.48 -9.08 20.15
N GLN A 71 7.32 -9.01 20.82
CA GLN A 71 6.25 -10.00 20.63
C GLN A 71 5.28 -9.62 19.50
N CYS A 72 5.14 -8.34 19.16
CA CYS A 72 4.08 -7.89 18.25
C CYS A 72 4.56 -7.41 16.88
N ILE A 73 5.88 -7.34 16.64
CA ILE A 73 6.41 -6.68 15.46
C ILE A 73 7.22 -7.66 14.62
N ARG A 74 6.92 -7.70 13.33
CA ARG A 74 7.74 -8.37 12.31
C ARG A 74 8.19 -7.35 11.29
N LYS A 75 9.48 -7.28 10.98
CA LYS A 75 10.06 -6.30 10.06
C LYS A 75 10.74 -6.99 8.89
N LEU A 76 10.52 -6.44 7.70
CA LEU A 76 11.29 -6.71 6.50
C LEU A 76 12.38 -5.65 6.37
N ILE A 77 13.65 -6.02 6.58
CA ILE A 77 14.79 -5.10 6.57
C ILE A 77 15.54 -5.23 5.25
N PHE A 78 15.87 -4.08 4.66
CA PHE A 78 16.76 -3.99 3.51
C PHE A 78 18.15 -3.57 3.99
N GLU A 79 19.15 -4.41 3.73
CA GLU A 79 20.54 -4.10 4.07
C GLU A 79 21.00 -2.79 3.43
N GLN A 80 21.76 -1.99 4.20
CA GLN A 80 22.26 -0.67 3.79
C GLN A 80 22.99 -0.67 2.44
N SER A 81 23.77 -1.72 2.15
CA SER A 81 24.52 -1.89 0.90
C SER A 81 23.62 -2.08 -0.35
N TYR A 82 22.32 -2.35 -0.16
CA TYR A 82 21.36 -2.66 -1.22
C TYR A 82 20.10 -1.79 -1.20
N GLN A 83 20.14 -0.63 -0.54
CA GLN A 83 18.97 0.25 -0.36
C GLN A 83 18.24 0.63 -1.66
N THR A 84 18.95 0.85 -2.77
CA THR A 84 18.29 1.15 -4.06
C THR A 84 17.45 -0.01 -4.59
N LYS A 85 17.66 -1.22 -4.09
CA LYS A 85 16.84 -2.39 -4.42
C LYS A 85 15.59 -2.56 -3.52
N ALA A 86 15.45 -1.71 -2.50
CA ALA A 86 14.24 -1.57 -1.72
C ALA A 86 13.14 -0.80 -2.47
N LEU A 87 13.46 -0.19 -3.63
CA LEU A 87 12.47 0.45 -4.49
C LEU A 87 11.47 -0.57 -5.04
N GLY A 88 10.19 -0.20 -5.05
CA GLY A 88 9.12 -1.06 -5.55
C GLY A 88 7.83 -0.97 -4.74
N ALA A 89 6.88 -1.82 -5.12
CA ALA A 89 5.64 -2.06 -4.40
C ALA A 89 5.71 -3.41 -3.66
N PHE A 90 5.31 -3.41 -2.41
CA PHE A 90 5.37 -4.54 -1.50
C PHE A 90 3.99 -4.82 -0.92
N PHE A 91 3.75 -6.05 -0.55
CA PHE A 91 2.59 -6.39 0.25
C PHE A 91 2.97 -7.23 1.45
N VAL A 92 2.12 -7.10 2.46
CA VAL A 92 2.11 -7.93 3.65
C VAL A 92 0.82 -8.71 3.61
N ALA A 93 0.95 -10.03 3.53
CA ALA A 93 -0.15 -10.95 3.72
C ALA A 93 -0.20 -11.37 5.18
N PHE A 94 -1.41 -11.46 5.70
CA PHE A 94 -1.67 -12.05 6.99
C PHE A 94 -2.75 -13.11 6.81
N GLU A 95 -2.43 -14.35 7.14
CA GLU A 95 -3.33 -15.49 7.06
C GLU A 95 -3.68 -15.97 8.47
N TYR A 96 -4.97 -16.06 8.77
CA TYR A 96 -5.44 -16.61 10.03
C TYR A 96 -6.78 -17.31 9.85
N GLU A 97 -6.87 -18.56 10.32
CA GLU A 97 -8.06 -19.40 10.22
C GLU A 97 -8.69 -19.42 8.81
N GLY A 98 -7.84 -19.58 7.80
CA GLY A 98 -8.23 -19.64 6.38
C GLY A 98 -8.64 -18.30 5.76
N THR A 99 -8.53 -17.19 6.50
CA THR A 99 -8.76 -15.86 5.97
C THR A 99 -7.43 -15.15 5.72
N THR A 100 -7.20 -14.73 4.49
CA THR A 100 -6.01 -13.97 4.11
C THR A 100 -6.39 -12.52 3.83
N ARG A 101 -5.71 -11.58 4.49
CA ARG A 101 -5.78 -10.16 4.17
C ARG A 101 -4.41 -9.67 3.73
N THR A 102 -4.40 -8.75 2.77
CA THR A 102 -3.19 -8.13 2.27
C THR A 102 -3.24 -6.63 2.48
N SER A 103 -2.18 -6.07 3.04
CA SER A 103 -1.91 -4.62 3.02
C SER A 103 -0.70 -4.37 2.13
N SER A 104 -0.59 -3.20 1.53
CA SER A 104 0.43 -2.92 0.52
C SER A 104 1.03 -1.54 0.74
N THR A 105 2.28 -1.37 0.31
CA THR A 105 3.03 -0.11 0.46
C THR A 105 4.00 0.05 -0.70
N VAL A 106 4.42 1.29 -0.96
CA VAL A 106 5.43 1.62 -1.95
C VAL A 106 6.63 2.27 -1.30
N VAL A 107 7.81 1.96 -1.84
CA VAL A 107 9.06 2.63 -1.52
C VAL A 107 9.60 3.24 -2.81
N LEU A 108 9.70 4.57 -2.82
CA LEU A 108 10.09 5.37 -3.96
C LEU A 108 11.43 6.06 -3.71
N MET A 109 12.03 6.59 -4.77
CA MET A 109 13.21 7.45 -4.67
C MET A 109 12.77 8.86 -4.24
N HIS A 110 13.55 9.54 -3.41
CA HIS A 110 13.24 10.89 -2.90
C HIS A 110 13.30 11.96 -4.01
N ASN A 111 14.28 11.86 -4.91
CA ASN A 111 14.46 12.78 -6.04
C ASN A 111 14.31 12.03 -7.38
N PRO A 112 13.11 11.52 -7.73
CA PRO A 112 12.92 10.77 -8.97
C PRO A 112 12.74 11.69 -10.17
N THR A 113 12.95 11.15 -11.37
CA THR A 113 12.73 11.86 -12.64
C THR A 113 11.23 12.06 -12.93
N ILE A 114 10.40 11.13 -12.45
CA ILE A 114 8.95 11.17 -12.57
C ILE A 114 8.37 10.97 -11.17
N LEU A 115 7.56 11.93 -10.72
CA LEU A 115 6.86 11.87 -9.43
C LEU A 115 5.39 11.52 -9.67
N PRO A 116 4.81 10.55 -8.96
CA PRO A 116 3.36 10.39 -8.97
C PRO A 116 2.71 11.49 -8.12
N GLU A 117 1.55 12.01 -8.54
CA GLU A 117 0.80 13.00 -7.72
C GLU A 117 0.35 12.41 -6.38
N GLN A 118 0.02 11.13 -6.38
CA GLN A 118 -0.32 10.33 -5.21
C GLN A 118 0.35 8.97 -5.34
N THR A 119 0.77 8.36 -4.23
CA THR A 119 1.40 7.03 -4.24
C THR A 119 0.41 5.88 -4.12
N THR A 120 -0.76 6.17 -3.56
CA THR A 120 -1.86 5.26 -3.30
C THR A 120 -3.18 5.99 -3.54
N LEU A 121 -4.17 5.31 -4.14
CA LEU A 121 -5.56 5.71 -4.09
C LEU A 121 -6.43 4.52 -3.73
N THR A 122 -7.43 4.80 -2.93
CA THR A 122 -8.53 3.90 -2.65
C THR A 122 -9.77 4.42 -3.37
N VAL A 123 -10.36 3.59 -4.22
CA VAL A 123 -11.56 3.91 -4.99
C VAL A 123 -12.58 2.78 -4.87
N HIS A 124 -13.84 3.11 -5.03
CA HIS A 124 -14.92 2.13 -5.07
C HIS A 124 -15.17 1.63 -6.50
N VAL A 125 -15.68 0.41 -6.63
CA VAL A 125 -16.14 -0.09 -7.94
C VAL A 125 -17.17 0.88 -8.54
N GLY A 126 -17.04 1.12 -9.84
CA GLY A 126 -17.91 2.04 -10.58
C GLY A 126 -17.45 3.50 -10.58
N GLU A 127 -16.51 3.89 -9.72
CA GLU A 127 -15.97 5.25 -9.71
C GLU A 127 -15.09 5.54 -10.94
N THR A 128 -14.79 6.82 -11.13
CA THR A 128 -13.80 7.29 -12.10
C THR A 128 -12.62 7.87 -11.36
N VAL A 129 -11.41 7.45 -11.73
CA VAL A 129 -10.16 7.89 -11.11
C VAL A 129 -9.13 8.29 -12.16
N THR A 130 -8.32 9.29 -11.84
CA THR A 130 -7.19 9.71 -12.67
C THR A 130 -5.89 9.46 -11.90
N ILE A 131 -4.98 8.73 -12.53
CA ILE A 131 -3.63 8.48 -12.04
C ILE A 131 -2.70 9.37 -12.84
N ALA A 132 -2.02 10.31 -12.19
CA ALA A 132 -1.21 11.32 -12.86
C ALA A 132 0.23 11.38 -12.34
N VAL A 133 1.14 11.85 -13.19
CA VAL A 133 2.54 12.10 -12.84
C VAL A 133 2.93 13.55 -13.10
N VAL A 134 3.82 14.04 -12.26
CA VAL A 134 4.49 15.33 -12.40
C VAL A 134 5.91 15.09 -12.90
N THR A 135 6.23 15.64 -14.06
CA THR A 135 7.56 15.49 -14.68
C THR A 135 7.82 16.58 -15.72
N ASN A 136 9.10 16.89 -15.95
CA ASN A 136 9.54 17.79 -17.02
C ASN A 136 9.95 17.02 -18.28
N ILE A 137 9.76 15.69 -18.30
CA ILE A 137 10.04 14.86 -19.46
C ILE A 137 9.00 15.12 -20.55
N THR A 138 9.45 15.19 -21.80
CA THR A 138 8.59 15.31 -22.97
C THR A 138 7.61 14.15 -23.03
N GLU A 139 6.33 14.48 -23.28
CA GLU A 139 5.22 13.51 -23.29
C GLU A 139 5.57 12.26 -24.11
N ASP A 140 6.09 12.38 -25.32
CA ASP A 140 6.41 11.26 -26.22
C ASP A 140 7.28 10.13 -25.63
N ASP A 141 8.03 10.39 -24.56
CA ASP A 141 8.87 9.40 -23.89
C ASP A 141 8.19 8.67 -22.72
N LEU A 142 7.00 9.08 -22.28
CA LEU A 142 6.33 8.41 -21.16
C LEU A 142 5.74 7.07 -21.57
N ARG A 143 5.97 6.06 -20.73
CA ARG A 143 5.46 4.69 -20.90
C ARG A 143 4.78 4.25 -19.61
N TRP A 144 3.61 3.64 -19.76
CA TRP A 144 2.84 3.10 -18.65
C TRP A 144 2.77 1.58 -18.69
N ARG A 145 2.76 0.97 -17.50
CA ARG A 145 2.50 -0.45 -17.29
C ARG A 145 1.53 -0.64 -16.13
N PHE A 146 0.65 -1.63 -16.25
CA PHE A 146 -0.21 -2.13 -15.18
C PHE A 146 0.21 -3.55 -14.82
N ASN A 147 0.50 -3.80 -13.56
CA ASN A 147 0.99 -5.10 -13.09
C ASN A 147 2.18 -5.64 -13.90
N GLY A 148 3.02 -4.73 -14.41
CA GLY A 148 4.19 -5.05 -15.22
C GLY A 148 3.90 -5.25 -16.70
N GLU A 149 2.63 -5.28 -17.12
CA GLU A 149 2.19 -5.41 -18.51
C GLU A 149 1.93 -4.06 -19.18
N LYS A 150 2.13 -3.98 -20.50
CA LYS A 150 1.92 -2.73 -21.25
C LYS A 150 0.42 -2.39 -21.29
N ILE A 151 0.10 -1.11 -21.04
CA ILE A 151 -1.26 -0.58 -21.22
C ILE A 151 -1.40 -0.09 -22.67
N SER A 152 -2.50 -0.44 -23.34
CA SER A 152 -2.82 0.06 -24.68
C SER A 152 -3.14 1.55 -24.64
N ASP A 153 -2.77 2.29 -25.70
CA ASP A 153 -3.09 3.71 -25.87
C ASP A 153 -2.65 4.62 -24.71
N SER A 154 -1.62 4.22 -23.96
CA SER A 154 -1.08 4.98 -22.83
C SER A 154 0.19 5.75 -23.15
N ASN A 155 0.78 5.52 -24.33
CA ASN A 155 2.06 6.12 -24.70
C ASN A 155 1.93 7.64 -24.72
N GLY A 156 2.88 8.26 -24.06
CA GLY A 156 3.03 9.70 -23.94
C GLY A 156 2.02 10.44 -23.08
N LYS A 157 1.10 9.73 -22.43
CA LYS A 157 0.18 10.38 -21.50
C LYS A 157 0.86 10.67 -20.16
N GLN A 158 0.66 11.88 -19.63
CA GLN A 158 1.02 12.20 -18.24
C GLN A 158 0.00 11.66 -17.22
N SER A 159 -1.18 11.25 -17.68
CA SER A 159 -2.21 10.68 -16.81
C SER A 159 -3.01 9.56 -17.48
N LEU A 160 -3.57 8.69 -16.65
CA LEU A 160 -4.49 7.62 -17.03
C LEU A 160 -5.81 7.82 -16.30
N THR A 161 -6.89 8.02 -17.04
CA THR A 161 -8.24 8.07 -16.47
C THR A 161 -8.91 6.71 -16.65
N LEU A 162 -9.30 6.10 -15.54
CA LEU A 162 -10.05 4.86 -15.49
C LEU A 162 -11.49 5.20 -15.16
N VAL A 163 -12.41 4.93 -16.08
CA VAL A 163 -13.86 5.11 -15.87
C VAL A 163 -14.48 3.79 -15.46
N ASN A 164 -15.49 3.83 -14.59
CA ASN A 164 -16.23 2.65 -14.13
C ASN A 164 -15.27 1.55 -13.63
N VAL A 165 -14.46 1.89 -12.62
CA VAL A 165 -13.37 1.04 -12.12
C VAL A 165 -13.88 -0.33 -11.65
N ARG A 166 -13.11 -1.38 -11.94
CA ARG A 166 -13.39 -2.77 -11.57
C ARG A 166 -12.28 -3.36 -10.69
N LEU A 167 -12.61 -4.42 -9.97
CA LEU A 167 -11.66 -5.11 -9.07
C LEU A 167 -10.38 -5.58 -9.76
N ASN A 168 -10.47 -6.04 -11.00
CA ASN A 168 -9.31 -6.51 -11.77
C ASN A 168 -8.38 -5.37 -12.26
N GLN A 169 -8.73 -4.11 -12.01
CA GLN A 169 -7.88 -2.94 -12.24
C GLN A 169 -7.11 -2.53 -10.98
N ALA A 170 -7.38 -3.16 -9.82
CA ALA A 170 -6.55 -2.99 -8.64
C ALA A 170 -5.13 -3.53 -8.89
N GLY A 171 -4.13 -2.82 -8.39
CA GLY A 171 -2.73 -3.20 -8.53
C GLY A 171 -1.81 -2.02 -8.78
N VAL A 172 -0.68 -2.30 -9.41
CA VAL A 172 0.43 -1.35 -9.50
C VAL A 172 0.50 -0.75 -10.89
N TYR A 173 0.46 0.57 -10.95
CA TYR A 173 0.68 1.36 -12.16
C TYR A 173 2.08 1.96 -12.09
N GLN A 174 2.87 1.71 -13.14
CA GLN A 174 4.24 2.22 -13.25
C GLN A 174 4.32 3.16 -14.44
N CYS A 175 4.85 4.37 -14.23
CA CYS A 175 5.22 5.29 -15.30
C CYS A 175 6.73 5.48 -15.33
N PHE A 176 7.33 5.36 -16.51
CA PHE A 176 8.77 5.41 -16.72
C PHE A 176 9.11 6.07 -18.06
N VAL A 177 10.34 6.58 -18.16
CA VAL A 177 10.88 7.12 -19.42
C VAL A 177 11.22 5.97 -20.36
N ASN A 178 10.94 6.12 -21.66
CA ASN A 178 11.24 5.12 -22.68
C ASN A 178 12.70 4.64 -22.59
N GLY A 179 12.91 3.32 -22.61
CA GLY A 179 14.22 2.70 -22.43
C GLY A 179 14.75 2.67 -20.98
N LYS A 180 14.10 3.35 -20.03
CA LYS A 180 14.52 3.49 -18.63
C LYS A 180 13.57 2.82 -17.63
N ARG A 181 12.90 1.75 -18.06
CA ARG A 181 11.94 0.98 -17.21
C ARG A 181 12.55 0.57 -15.86
N TRP A 182 13.84 0.27 -15.88
CA TRP A 182 14.57 -0.27 -14.73
C TRP A 182 15.27 0.83 -13.91
N ASP A 183 15.04 2.10 -14.24
CA ASP A 183 15.64 3.18 -13.47
C ASP A 183 14.89 3.34 -12.13
N ALA A 184 15.67 3.67 -11.11
CA ALA A 184 15.18 3.89 -9.76
C ALA A 184 14.26 5.12 -9.63
N GLY A 185 14.35 6.06 -10.58
CA GLY A 185 13.61 7.32 -10.59
C GLY A 185 12.23 7.26 -11.29
N ASN A 186 11.64 6.08 -11.39
CA ASN A 186 10.33 5.87 -12.01
C ASN A 186 9.20 6.07 -11.01
N ALA A 187 8.03 6.49 -11.50
CA ALA A 187 6.83 6.62 -10.69
C ALA A 187 6.16 5.26 -10.53
N ILE A 188 5.79 4.93 -9.29
CA ILE A 188 4.97 3.77 -8.95
C ILE A 188 3.77 4.27 -8.17
N PHE A 189 2.61 3.76 -8.56
CA PHE A 189 1.34 4.04 -7.96
C PHE A 189 0.62 2.74 -7.63
N LEU A 190 -0.08 2.70 -6.51
CA LEU A 190 -0.86 1.55 -6.07
C LEU A 190 -2.35 1.90 -6.02
N LEU A 191 -3.14 1.25 -6.87
CA LEU A 191 -4.59 1.39 -6.89
C LEU A 191 -5.25 0.30 -6.05
N HIS A 192 -5.94 0.71 -5.00
CA HIS A 192 -6.85 -0.11 -4.23
C HIS A 192 -8.28 0.07 -4.73
N VAL A 193 -8.95 -1.03 -5.04
CA VAL A 193 -10.36 -1.02 -5.46
C VAL A 193 -11.20 -1.73 -4.41
N VAL A 194 -12.10 -0.99 -3.78
CA VAL A 194 -13.09 -1.50 -2.82
C VAL A 194 -14.22 -2.15 -3.60
N ARG A 195 -14.54 -3.41 -3.27
CA ARG A 195 -15.49 -4.24 -4.03
C ARG A 195 -16.93 -3.74 -4.04
N CYS A 196 -17.28 -2.87 -3.10
CA CYS A 196 -18.60 -2.26 -3.03
C CYS A 196 -18.56 -0.81 -3.49
N PRO A 197 -19.66 -0.31 -4.10
CA PRO A 197 -19.83 1.12 -4.33
C PRO A 197 -19.65 1.91 -3.03
N ALA A 198 -19.34 3.20 -3.15
CA ALA A 198 -19.18 4.07 -2.00
C ALA A 198 -20.38 3.96 -1.05
N TYR A 199 -20.11 3.91 0.26
CA TYR A 199 -21.09 3.80 1.32
C TYR A 199 -21.92 2.50 1.36
N ARG A 200 -21.46 1.43 0.71
CA ARG A 200 -22.09 0.10 0.74
C ARG A 200 -21.15 -0.99 1.28
N TRP A 201 -21.71 -2.01 1.92
CA TRP A 201 -20.99 -3.18 2.41
C TRP A 201 -21.89 -4.44 2.38
N GLY A 202 -21.32 -5.60 2.70
CA GLY A 202 -21.99 -6.91 2.66
C GLY A 202 -21.58 -7.70 1.43
N SER A 203 -21.78 -9.02 1.40
CA SER A 203 -21.27 -9.87 0.31
C SER A 203 -21.77 -9.44 -1.07
N GLU A 204 -22.98 -8.88 -1.13
CA GLU A 204 -23.64 -8.37 -2.35
C GLU A 204 -23.78 -6.83 -2.32
N CYS A 205 -23.07 -6.16 -1.42
CA CYS A 205 -23.12 -4.70 -1.22
C CYS A 205 -24.53 -4.18 -0.89
N GLU A 206 -25.31 -5.01 -0.21
CA GLU A 206 -26.72 -4.83 0.10
C GLU A 206 -26.96 -3.85 1.26
N HIS A 207 -25.98 -3.71 2.15
CA HIS A 207 -26.07 -2.88 3.34
C HIS A 207 -25.45 -1.50 3.12
N THR A 208 -25.90 -0.53 3.91
CA THR A 208 -25.36 0.83 3.92
C THR A 208 -24.37 0.99 5.07
N CYS A 209 -23.24 1.63 4.79
CA CYS A 209 -22.22 1.91 5.78
C CYS A 209 -22.69 2.94 6.81
N THR A 210 -22.24 2.80 8.05
CA THR A 210 -22.28 3.86 9.04
C THR A 210 -21.30 4.96 8.64
N GLU A 211 -21.59 6.21 9.03
CA GLU A 211 -20.67 7.33 8.80
C GLU A 211 -19.46 7.23 9.74
N CYS A 212 -18.28 6.98 9.15
CA CYS A 212 -17.01 6.98 9.86
C CYS A 212 -16.43 8.41 9.94
N LEU A 213 -16.07 8.85 11.14
CA LEU A 213 -15.51 10.18 11.38
C LEU A 213 -13.99 10.20 11.20
N ASN A 214 -13.41 11.42 11.19
CA ASN A 214 -11.96 11.66 11.20
C ASN A 214 -11.18 10.97 10.08
N GLY A 215 -11.81 10.72 8.93
CA GLY A 215 -11.19 10.04 7.79
C GLY A 215 -11.17 8.51 7.91
N GLY A 216 -11.97 7.93 8.81
CA GLY A 216 -12.23 6.49 8.84
C GLY A 216 -12.91 5.99 7.58
N MET A 217 -12.65 4.74 7.22
CA MET A 217 -13.23 4.08 6.05
C MET A 217 -14.08 2.89 6.48
N CYS A 218 -15.27 2.76 5.90
CA CYS A 218 -16.12 1.58 6.11
C CYS A 218 -15.51 0.36 5.42
N ASP A 219 -15.34 -0.73 6.15
CA ASP A 219 -14.93 -2.01 5.59
C ASP A 219 -16.07 -2.62 4.76
N ALA A 220 -15.81 -2.91 3.49
CA ALA A 220 -16.84 -3.40 2.58
C ALA A 220 -17.36 -4.80 2.91
N ASP A 221 -16.64 -5.58 3.72
CA ASP A 221 -17.06 -6.92 4.16
C ASP A 221 -17.87 -6.87 5.45
N LEU A 222 -17.54 -5.95 6.35
CA LEU A 222 -18.04 -5.96 7.73
C LEU A 222 -18.99 -4.80 8.07
N GLY A 223 -18.90 -3.69 7.34
CA GLY A 223 -19.63 -2.46 7.66
C GLY A 223 -19.06 -1.66 8.83
N GLU A 224 -18.00 -2.15 9.46
CA GLU A 224 -17.30 -1.49 10.58
C GLU A 224 -16.32 -0.43 10.07
N CYS A 225 -16.04 0.59 10.90
CA CYS A 225 -15.10 1.64 10.54
C CYS A 225 -13.65 1.22 10.83
N VAL A 226 -12.80 1.30 9.81
CA VAL A 226 -11.35 1.22 9.93
C VAL A 226 -10.81 2.62 10.20
N CYS A 227 -10.33 2.83 11.43
CA CYS A 227 -9.87 4.13 11.87
C CYS A 227 -8.44 4.44 11.44
N PRO A 228 -8.15 5.70 11.09
CA PRO A 228 -6.79 6.10 10.85
C PRO A 228 -5.98 6.14 12.16
N PRO A 229 -4.65 5.94 12.08
CA PRO A 229 -3.74 6.11 13.19
C PRO A 229 -3.99 7.41 13.96
N GLY A 230 -4.06 7.28 15.28
CA GLY A 230 -4.41 8.37 16.18
C GLY A 230 -5.92 8.49 16.46
N PHE A 231 -6.75 7.61 15.91
CA PHE A 231 -8.18 7.55 16.21
C PHE A 231 -8.66 6.12 16.53
N ASN A 232 -9.68 6.00 17.39
CA ASN A 232 -10.44 4.78 17.66
C ASN A 232 -11.90 5.10 17.97
N GLY A 233 -12.65 4.10 18.44
CA GLY A 233 -14.10 4.13 18.55
C GLY A 233 -14.74 3.30 17.45
N THR A 234 -16.04 3.08 17.54
CA THR A 234 -16.79 2.30 16.54
C THR A 234 -16.98 3.07 15.23
N ILE A 235 -16.92 4.41 15.30
CA ILE A 235 -17.00 5.30 14.14
C ILE A 235 -15.81 6.25 14.07
N CYS A 236 -14.69 5.91 14.72
CA CYS A 236 -13.46 6.69 14.73
C CYS A 236 -13.58 8.08 15.38
N GLU A 237 -14.51 8.23 16.32
CA GLU A 237 -14.86 9.48 16.99
C GLU A 237 -13.86 9.93 18.06
N HIS A 238 -13.01 9.04 18.56
CA HIS A 238 -12.11 9.31 19.66
C HIS A 238 -10.68 9.48 19.18
N ALA A 239 -10.07 10.64 19.50
CA ALA A 239 -8.64 10.85 19.28
C ALA A 239 -7.80 10.16 20.36
N ILE A 240 -6.74 9.48 19.95
CA ILE A 240 -5.80 8.79 20.83
C ILE A 240 -4.46 9.51 20.81
N CYS A 241 -4.08 10.10 21.94
CA CYS A 241 -2.74 10.62 22.17
C CYS A 241 -1.89 9.56 22.87
N PHE A 242 -1.07 8.83 22.12
CA PHE A 242 0.02 8.07 22.73
C PHE A 242 1.24 8.98 22.89
N ASN A 243 1.75 9.14 24.12
CA ASN A 243 3.00 9.84 24.44
C ASN A 243 4.17 9.38 23.56
N ASN A 244 4.33 9.98 22.36
CA ASN A 244 5.39 9.76 21.39
C ASN A 244 5.70 8.30 21.01
N LYS A 245 4.67 7.46 20.80
CA LYS A 245 4.83 6.09 20.28
C LYS A 245 4.01 5.76 19.03
N LEU A 246 3.45 6.76 18.35
CA LEU A 246 3.14 6.57 16.93
C LEU A 246 4.46 6.74 16.15
N PRO A 247 4.88 5.81 15.29
CA PRO A 247 6.01 6.06 14.42
C PRO A 247 5.66 7.28 13.56
N ASN A 248 6.35 8.39 13.80
CA ASN A 248 6.20 9.62 13.04
C ASN A 248 6.30 9.31 11.54
N ARG A 249 5.27 9.76 10.79
CA ARG A 249 5.03 9.56 9.36
C ARG A 249 4.51 8.17 8.98
N ILE A 250 3.25 7.92 9.34
CA ILE A 250 2.42 6.93 8.65
C ILE A 250 1.82 7.62 7.43
N ILE A 251 2.17 7.15 6.23
CA ILE A 251 1.36 7.42 5.03
C ILE A 251 0.13 6.53 5.20
N ASN A 252 -1.05 7.14 5.34
CA ASN A 252 -2.30 6.43 5.54
C ASN A 252 -3.02 6.16 4.20
N PHE A 253 -3.43 4.89 4.07
CA PHE A 253 -4.37 4.21 3.15
C PHE A 253 -4.31 4.55 1.66
#